data_AF-A0A968G5S4-F1
#
_entry.id   AF-A0A968G5S4-F1
#
_cell.length_a   1.000
_cell.length_b   1.000
_cell.length_c   1.000
_cell.angle_alpha   90.00
_cell.angle_beta   90.00
_cell.angle_gamma   90.00
#
_symmetry.space_group_name_H-M   'P 1'
#
loop_
_entity.id
_entity.type
_entity.pdbx_description
1 polymer ?
#
loop_
_entity_poly.entity_id
_entity_poly.type
_entity_poly.pdbx_seq_one_letter_code
_entity_poly.pdbx_strand_id
1 'polypeptide(L)'
;RLYGEDIDGSLAWADGLAAAGLLSAEELKAIREGLQQVRREFEEGTFESEPSDEDIHTAVERRLTELIGPVAGKLHTGRSR
;
A
#
# COMPACT_ATOMS: atom_id res chain seq x y z
N ARG A 1 12.08 -9.16 2.28
CA ARG A 1 13.13 -8.79 1.29
C ARG A 1 12.57 -8.02 0.08
N LEU A 2 11.29 -8.22 -0.29
CA LEU A 2 10.67 -7.55 -1.45
C LEU A 2 9.70 -6.40 -1.10
N TYR A 3 9.74 -5.90 0.15
CA TYR A 3 8.78 -4.88 0.60
C TYR A 3 9.03 -3.54 -0.09
N GLY A 4 10.28 -3.21 -0.40
CA GLY A 4 10.64 -1.93 -1.02
C GLY A 4 10.05 -1.85 -2.42
N GLU A 5 10.24 -2.92 -3.20
CA GLU A 5 9.75 -3.06 -4.57
C GLU A 5 8.23 -3.09 -4.64
N ASP A 6 7.56 -3.80 -3.71
CA ASP A 6 6.09 -3.82 -3.67
C ASP A 6 5.51 -2.43 -3.33
N ILE A 7 6.12 -1.72 -2.38
CA ILE A 7 5.70 -0.36 -2.01
C ILE A 7 5.95 0.62 -3.16
N ASP A 8 7.11 0.57 -3.82
CA ASP A 8 7.42 1.46 -4.95
C ASP A 8 6.48 1.21 -6.13
N GLY A 9 6.19 -0.06 -6.45
CA GLY A 9 5.20 -0.42 -7.46
C GLY A 9 3.79 0.06 -7.10
N SER A 10 3.41 -0.04 -5.82
CA SER A 10 2.12 0.43 -5.33
C SER A 10 1.98 1.96 -5.35
N LEU A 11 3.05 2.70 -5.05
CA LEU A 11 3.09 4.16 -5.18
C LEU A 11 2.90 4.59 -6.65
N ALA A 12 3.65 3.96 -7.56
CA ALA A 12 3.52 4.24 -8.99
C ALA A 12 2.11 3.92 -9.52
N TRP A 13 1.51 2.82 -9.04
CA TRP A 13 0.15 2.46 -9.42
C TRP A 13 -0.89 3.44 -8.87
N ALA A 14 -0.75 3.89 -7.62
CA ALA A 14 -1.61 4.91 -7.03
C ALA A 14 -1.58 6.21 -7.86
N ASP A 15 -0.39 6.65 -8.29
CA ASP A 15 -0.24 7.83 -9.15
C ASP A 15 -0.96 7.63 -10.50
N GLY A 16 -0.85 6.43 -11.10
CA GLY A 16 -1.57 6.06 -12.32
C GLY A 16 -3.10 6.07 -12.17
N LEU A 17 -3.62 5.54 -11.07
CA LEU A 17 -5.05 5.56 -10.76
C LEU A 17 -5.58 6.98 -10.56
N ALA A 18 -4.82 7.84 -9.88
CA ALA A 18 -5.19 9.25 -9.72
C ALA A 18 -5.17 9.99 -11.06
N ALA A 19 -4.17 9.75 -11.91
CA ALA A 19 -4.12 10.31 -13.27
C ALA A 19 -5.30 9.86 -14.14
N ALA A 20 -5.81 8.63 -13.91
CA ALA A 20 -7.00 8.10 -14.57
C ALA A 20 -8.33 8.60 -13.95
N GLY A 21 -8.28 9.43 -12.89
CA GLY A 21 -9.48 9.93 -12.19
C GLY A 21 -10.17 8.90 -11.30
N LEU A 22 -9.50 7.80 -10.96
CA LEU A 22 -10.03 6.72 -10.11
C LEU A 22 -9.74 6.93 -8.62
N LEU A 23 -8.84 7.86 -8.29
CA LEU A 23 -8.55 8.32 -6.94
C LEU A 23 -8.72 9.84 -6.85
N SER A 24 -9.29 10.32 -5.75
CA SER A 24 -9.23 11.76 -5.42
C SER A 24 -7.82 12.16 -4.96
N ALA A 25 -7.54 13.46 -4.89
CA ALA A 25 -6.27 13.96 -4.36
C ALA A 25 -6.06 13.57 -2.89
N GLU A 26 -7.12 13.57 -2.09
CA GLU A 26 -7.12 13.16 -0.70
C GLU A 26 -6.85 11.66 -0.56
N GLU A 27 -7.48 10.84 -1.41
CA GLU A 27 -7.29 9.39 -1.42
C GLU A 27 -5.87 9.01 -1.84
N LEU A 28 -5.34 9.65 -2.89
CA LEU A 28 -3.96 9.48 -3.32
C LEU A 28 -2.99 9.85 -2.20
N LYS A 29 -3.22 10.98 -1.54
CA LYS A 29 -2.39 11.44 -0.42
C LYS A 29 -2.41 10.43 0.73
N ALA A 30 -3.58 9.94 1.12
CA ALA A 30 -3.71 8.92 2.16
C ALA A 30 -2.95 7.63 1.82
N ILE A 31 -3.09 7.14 0.57
CA ILE A 31 -2.36 5.96 0.10
C ILE A 31 -0.85 6.18 0.14
N ARG A 32 -0.36 7.31 -0.36
CA ARG A 32 1.08 7.65 -0.35
C ARG A 32 1.64 7.74 1.07
N GLU A 33 0.96 8.45 1.96
CA GLU A 33 1.38 8.60 3.35
C GLU A 33 1.35 7.26 4.10
N GLY A 34 0.31 6.46 3.88
CA GLY A 34 0.19 5.11 4.44
C GLY A 34 1.30 4.18 3.97
N LEU A 35 1.57 4.11 2.65
CA LEU A 35 2.64 3.28 2.09
C LEU A 35 4.03 3.70 2.61
N GLN A 36 4.28 4.99 2.80
CA GLN A 36 5.51 5.49 3.40
C GLN A 36 5.60 5.15 4.89
N GLN A 37 4.49 5.12 5.62
CA GLN A 37 4.45 4.64 7.00
C GLN A 37 4.79 3.14 7.07
N VAL A 38 4.20 2.31 6.21
CA VAL A 38 4.53 0.87 6.13
C VAL A 38 6.02 0.66 5.84
N ARG A 39 6.59 1.44 4.91
CA ARG A 39 8.03 1.41 4.61
C ARG A 39 8.88 1.68 5.86
N ARG A 40 8.55 2.73 6.62
CA ARG A 40 9.26 3.07 7.85
C ARG A 40 9.18 1.95 8.88
N GLU A 41 8.02 1.31 9.04
CA GLU A 41 7.87 0.18 9.96
C GLU A 41 8.77 -1.01 9.57
N PHE A 42 8.93 -1.29 8.28
CA PHE A 42 9.89 -2.30 7.82
C PHE A 42 11.34 -1.88 8.05
N GLU A 43 11.70 -0.62 7.82
CA GLU A 43 13.06 -0.09 7.97
C GLU A 43 13.49 -0.03 9.44
N GLU A 44 12.58 0.32 10.34
CA GLU A 44 12.79 0.39 11.79
C GLU A 44 12.70 -0.98 12.48
N GLY A 45 12.25 -2.02 11.75
CA GLY A 45 12.03 -3.36 12.31
C GLY A 45 10.84 -3.44 13.27
N THR A 46 9.90 -2.51 13.17
CA THR A 46 8.68 -2.43 13.98
C THR A 46 7.44 -3.00 13.27
N PHE A 47 7.56 -3.37 11.98
CA PHE A 47 6.50 -4.05 11.25
C PHE A 47 6.21 -5.44 11.86
N GLU A 48 4.97 -5.65 12.30
CA GLU A 48 4.50 -6.93 12.80
C GLU A 48 3.77 -7.71 11.68
N SER A 49 4.37 -8.83 11.27
CA SER A 49 3.75 -9.78 10.34
C SER A 49 2.68 -10.60 11.06
N GLU A 50 1.53 -10.78 10.42
CA GLU A 50 0.43 -11.58 10.95
C GLU A 50 0.43 -12.99 10.32
N PRO A 51 -0.12 -14.02 11.01
CA PRO A 51 -0.25 -15.36 10.44
C PRO A 51 -1.11 -15.41 9.16
N SER A 52 -1.95 -14.40 8.92
CA SER A 52 -2.74 -14.25 7.70
C SER A 52 -1.97 -13.70 6.51
N ASP A 53 -0.73 -13.24 6.71
CA ASP A 53 0.10 -12.70 5.65
C ASP A 53 0.74 -13.85 4.84
N GLU A 54 0.13 -14.20 3.71
CA GLU A 54 0.61 -15.27 2.82
C GLU A 54 1.93 -14.91 2.13
N ASP A 55 2.05 -13.65 1.72
CA ASP A 55 3.21 -13.08 1.06
C ASP A 55 3.43 -11.60 1.44
N ILE A 56 4.50 -10.98 0.92
CA ILE A 56 4.80 -9.58 1.22
C ILE A 56 3.69 -8.62 0.75
N HIS A 57 3.03 -8.97 -0.34
CA HIS A 57 2.01 -8.12 -0.94
C HIS A 57 0.74 -8.13 -0.06
N THR A 58 0.32 -9.29 0.45
CA THR A 58 -0.73 -9.36 1.49
C THR A 58 -0.35 -8.62 2.77
N ALA A 59 0.91 -8.69 3.20
CA ALA A 59 1.36 -8.00 4.42
C ALA A 59 1.27 -6.47 4.27
N VAL A 60 1.77 -5.93 3.16
CA VAL A 60 1.71 -4.49 2.86
C VAL A 60 0.26 -4.02 2.71
N GLU A 61 -0.58 -4.78 2.02
CA GLU A 61 -2.00 -4.44 1.81
C GLU A 61 -2.82 -4.47 3.10
N ARG A 62 -2.63 -5.50 3.94
CA ARG A 62 -3.26 -5.57 5.26
C ARG A 62 -2.86 -4.36 6.07
N ARG A 63 -1.56 -4.10 6.19
CA ARG A 63 -1.07 -3.00 7.02
C ARG A 63 -1.52 -1.64 6.50
N LEU A 64 -1.53 -1.44 5.19
CA LEU A 64 -2.07 -0.22 4.59
C LEU A 64 -3.56 -0.07 4.93
N THR A 65 -4.34 -1.13 4.81
CA THR A 65 -5.77 -1.13 5.16
C THR A 65 -6.01 -0.79 6.63
N GLU A 66 -5.16 -1.27 7.55
CA GLU A 66 -5.23 -0.88 8.97
C GLU A 66 -4.96 0.61 9.20
N LEU A 67 -4.05 1.20 8.41
CA LEU A 67 -3.65 2.60 8.55
C LEU A 67 -4.68 3.59 7.97
N ILE A 68 -5.25 3.27 6.80
CA ILE A 68 -6.07 4.23 6.03
C ILE A 68 -7.48 3.71 5.72
N GLY A 69 -7.82 2.52 6.20
CA GLY A 69 -9.15 1.92 6.03
C GLY A 69 -9.44 1.49 4.59
N PRO A 70 -10.74 1.48 4.19
CA PRO A 70 -11.19 0.93 2.92
C PRO A 70 -10.57 1.55 1.66
N VAL A 71 -10.01 2.76 1.75
CA VAL A 71 -9.39 3.43 0.60
C VAL A 71 -8.17 2.65 0.06
N ALA A 72 -7.49 1.88 0.92
CA ALA A 72 -6.37 1.02 0.53
C ALA A 72 -6.77 0.01 -0.57
N GLY A 73 -7.99 -0.53 -0.49
CA GLY A 73 -8.50 -1.51 -1.45
C GLY A 73 -8.64 -0.99 -2.88
N LYS A 74 -8.63 0.35 -3.08
CA LYS A 74 -8.65 0.93 -4.43
C LYS A 74 -7.39 0.63 -5.24
N LEU A 75 -6.26 0.30 -4.59
CA LEU A 75 -5.03 -0.10 -5.27
C LEU A 75 -5.19 -1.36 -6.15
N HIS A 76 -6.18 -2.21 -5.86
CA HIS A 76 -6.47 -3.40 -6.66
C HIS A 76 -7.19 -3.10 -7.98
N THR A 77 -7.68 -1.88 -8.16
CA THR A 77 -8.43 -1.50 -9.37
C THR A 77 -7.55 -1.71 -10.59
N GLY A 78 -7.87 -2.69 -11.44
CA GLY A 78 -7.13 -2.98 -12.67
C GLY A 78 -5.74 -3.61 -12.47
N ARG A 79 -5.38 -4.02 -11.25
CA ARG A 79 -4.09 -4.66 -10.92
C ARG A 79 -4.28 -6.14 -10.61
N SER A 80 -3.46 -6.99 -11.23
CA SER A 80 -3.32 -8.41 -10.87
C SER A 80 -2.05 -8.60 -10.06
N ARG A 81 -2.07 -9.63 -9.21
CA ARG A 81 -0.87 -10.22 -8.61
C ARG A 81 -0.03 -10.90 -9.68
#